data_AF-A0A432RQS5-F1
#
_entry.id   AF-A0A432RQS5-F1
#
_cell.length_a   1.000
_cell.length_b   1.000
_cell.length_c   1.000
_cell.angle_alpha   90.00
_cell.angle_beta   90.00
_cell.angle_gamma   90.00
#
_symmetry.space_group_name_H-M   'P 1'
#
loop_
_entity.id
_entity.type
_entity.pdbx_description
1 polymer ?
#
loop_
_entity_poly.entity_id
_entity_poly.type
_entity_poly.pdbx_seq_one_letter_code
_entity_poly.pdbx_strand_id
1 'polypeptide(L)'
;SFGATGMPVTAMKAYLGHSQGTAGGDQLHLSLGVWAHGILPGIITSNAVADDVYTDGLKFQLKHEEYGKDHFEAALLNSKGFGGNNATAVLLSPNRAMSMLRKRYSDEQLATYQDKNKAVQEAAQAYNQAMIRGEIEPIYRFGFNVLGGEELDITDKKIQLPGYQMPVDLNVENEFDDLV
;
A
#
# COMPACT_ATOMS: atom_id res chain seq x y z
N SER A 1 -17.33 -10.80 17.46
CA SER A 1 -16.27 -11.38 16.61
C SER A 1 -16.95 -12.19 15.50
N PHE A 2 -16.55 -12.08 14.23
CA PHE A 2 -17.02 -12.94 13.12
C PHE A 2 -16.50 -14.39 13.27
N GLY A 3 -16.55 -14.95 14.49
CA GLY A 3 -15.95 -16.24 14.85
C GLY A 3 -14.42 -16.24 14.98
N ALA A 4 -13.74 -15.08 14.88
CA ALA A 4 -12.29 -15.00 15.01
C ALA A 4 -11.84 -15.35 16.44
N THR A 5 -10.84 -16.23 16.54
CA THR A 5 -10.19 -16.65 17.79
C THR A 5 -8.69 -16.39 17.69
N GLY A 6 -8.11 -15.80 18.74
CA GLY A 6 -6.66 -15.54 18.82
C GLY A 6 -6.08 -14.65 17.70
N MET A 7 -6.86 -13.73 17.14
CA MET A 7 -6.40 -12.84 16.07
C MET A 7 -5.25 -11.95 16.58
N PRO A 8 -4.05 -12.02 15.98
CA PRO A 8 -2.91 -11.26 16.46
C PRO A 8 -3.11 -9.75 16.32
N VAL A 9 -2.75 -9.01 17.36
CA VAL A 9 -2.80 -7.54 17.40
C VAL A 9 -1.39 -6.99 17.65
N THR A 10 -0.95 -6.08 16.79
CA THR A 10 0.29 -5.31 16.91
C THR A 10 -0.02 -3.81 16.86
N ALA A 11 0.89 -2.97 17.35
CA ALA A 11 0.70 -1.53 17.39
C ALA A 11 1.97 -0.77 16.99
N MET A 12 2.00 -0.25 15.76
CA MET A 12 3.12 0.54 15.23
C MET A 12 3.42 1.78 16.09
N LYS A 13 2.42 2.32 16.78
CA LYS A 13 2.59 3.47 17.69
C LYS A 13 3.53 3.20 18.87
N ALA A 14 3.76 1.92 19.23
CA ALA A 14 4.75 1.55 20.23
C ALA A 14 6.19 1.85 19.80
N TYR A 15 6.44 2.03 18.50
CA TYR A 15 7.77 2.27 17.92
C TYR A 15 7.96 3.73 17.50
N LEU A 16 6.97 4.31 16.81
CA LEU A 16 7.09 5.63 16.19
C LEU A 16 6.23 6.72 16.85
N GLY A 17 5.45 6.37 17.87
CA GLY A 17 4.43 7.26 18.43
C GLY A 17 3.27 7.49 17.44
N HIS A 18 2.62 8.65 17.53
CA HIS A 18 1.50 9.00 16.65
C HIS A 18 1.86 10.11 15.67
N SER A 19 2.12 9.73 14.42
CA SER A 19 2.46 10.61 13.30
C SER A 19 1.26 11.36 12.67
N GLN A 20 0.15 11.49 13.41
CA GLN A 20 -1.08 12.17 12.97
C GLN A 20 -1.59 11.67 11.61
N GLY A 21 -1.56 12.54 10.58
CA GLY A 21 -2.10 12.26 9.26
C GLY A 21 -1.41 11.09 8.54
N THR A 22 -0.16 10.78 8.86
CA THR A 22 0.59 9.67 8.22
C THR A 22 0.47 8.35 8.97
N ALA A 23 -0.27 8.29 10.08
CA ALA A 23 -0.34 7.08 10.92
C ALA A 23 -0.97 5.87 10.22
N GLY A 24 -1.76 6.07 9.18
CA GLY A 24 -2.24 4.98 8.30
C GLY A 24 -1.11 4.40 7.44
N GLY A 25 -0.22 5.27 6.94
CA GLY A 25 0.96 4.88 6.17
C GLY A 25 1.95 4.05 6.99
N ASP A 26 2.17 4.42 8.26
CA ASP A 26 3.05 3.64 9.16
C ASP A 26 2.53 2.20 9.36
N GLN A 27 1.20 2.05 9.52
CA GLN A 27 0.56 0.74 9.64
C GLN A 27 0.67 -0.07 8.33
N LEU A 28 0.49 0.58 7.17
CA LEU A 28 0.69 -0.05 5.87
C LEU A 28 2.12 -0.56 5.71
N HIS A 29 3.11 0.26 6.06
CA HIS A 29 4.51 -0.13 5.98
C HIS A 29 4.84 -1.29 6.93
N LEU A 30 4.28 -1.29 8.15
CA LEU A 30 4.38 -2.42 9.07
C LEU A 30 3.91 -3.71 8.39
N SER A 31 2.71 -3.70 7.82
CA SER A 31 2.11 -4.90 7.20
C SER A 31 2.95 -5.44 6.04
N LEU A 32 3.46 -4.54 5.19
CA LEU A 32 4.39 -4.94 4.10
C LEU A 32 5.67 -5.57 4.66
N GLY A 33 6.23 -5.02 5.74
CA GLY A 33 7.37 -5.59 6.43
C GLY A 33 7.10 -6.98 7.02
N VAL A 34 5.90 -7.21 7.58
CA VAL A 34 5.50 -8.53 8.09
C VAL A 34 5.53 -9.57 6.97
N TRP A 35 5.02 -9.29 5.78
CA TRP A 35 5.11 -10.23 4.65
C TRP A 35 6.54 -10.35 4.09
N ALA A 36 7.34 -9.28 4.13
CA ALA A 36 8.71 -9.33 3.66
C ALA A 36 9.64 -10.18 4.56
N HIS A 37 9.40 -10.17 5.87
CA HIS A 37 10.31 -10.75 6.88
C HIS A 37 9.71 -11.89 7.69
N GLY A 38 8.39 -12.05 7.73
CA GLY A 38 7.70 -13.11 8.47
C GLY A 38 7.59 -12.89 9.98
N ILE A 39 7.94 -11.69 10.45
CA ILE A 39 7.93 -11.32 11.88
C ILE A 39 6.80 -10.33 12.11
N LEU A 40 5.90 -10.66 13.04
CA LEU A 40 4.92 -9.72 13.57
C LEU A 40 5.53 -8.96 14.76
N PRO A 41 5.68 -7.62 14.68
CA PRO A 41 6.25 -6.84 15.77
C PRO A 41 5.40 -6.89 17.04
N GLY A 42 6.04 -6.93 18.21
CA GLY A 42 5.36 -6.88 19.49
C GLY A 42 5.05 -5.45 19.94
N ILE A 43 4.15 -5.30 20.91
CA ILE A 43 3.91 -4.08 21.67
C ILE A 43 4.92 -4.07 22.82
N ILE A 44 6.20 -3.90 22.49
CA ILE A 44 7.34 -4.12 23.40
C ILE A 44 7.49 -3.04 24.49
N THR A 45 6.67 -2.00 24.45
CA THR A 45 6.65 -0.93 25.45
C THR A 45 5.77 -1.25 26.66
N SER A 46 5.11 -2.41 26.67
CA SER A 46 4.32 -2.89 27.81
C SER A 46 4.67 -4.34 28.14
N ASN A 47 4.68 -4.66 29.43
CA ASN A 47 4.92 -6.02 29.92
C ASN A 47 3.64 -6.86 30.03
N ALA A 48 2.48 -6.21 30.03
CA ALA A 48 1.18 -6.86 30.16
C ALA A 48 0.09 -6.07 29.41
N VAL A 49 -1.00 -6.76 29.10
CA VAL A 49 -2.25 -6.11 28.68
C VAL A 49 -2.98 -5.67 29.96
N ALA A 50 -3.55 -4.47 29.97
CA ALA A 50 -4.29 -3.97 31.13
C ALA A 50 -5.60 -4.76 31.36
N ASP A 51 -6.03 -4.86 32.61
CA ASP A 51 -7.16 -5.71 33.04
C ASP A 51 -8.51 -5.30 32.43
N ASP A 52 -8.64 -4.05 31.97
CA ASP A 52 -9.84 -3.48 31.37
C ASP A 52 -9.88 -3.59 29.83
N VAL A 53 -8.82 -4.11 29.21
CA VAL A 53 -8.78 -4.34 27.76
C VAL A 53 -9.60 -5.58 27.43
N TYR A 54 -10.55 -5.44 26.52
CA TYR A 54 -11.30 -6.58 26.00
C TYR A 54 -10.41 -7.43 25.08
N THR A 55 -10.14 -8.67 25.48
CA THR A 55 -9.21 -9.59 24.79
C THR A 55 -9.89 -10.75 24.09
N ASP A 56 -11.20 -10.92 24.21
CA ASP A 56 -11.89 -12.07 23.61
C ASP A 56 -11.72 -12.09 22.08
N GLY A 57 -11.29 -13.25 21.57
CA GLY A 57 -10.94 -13.45 20.16
C GLY A 57 -9.65 -12.77 19.68
N LEU A 58 -8.92 -12.05 20.55
CA LEU A 58 -7.70 -11.30 20.21
C LEU A 58 -6.46 -11.88 20.93
N LYS A 59 -5.31 -11.78 20.26
CA LYS A 59 -4.00 -12.07 20.83
C LYS A 59 -3.11 -10.83 20.73
N PHE A 60 -3.06 -10.02 21.79
CA PHE A 60 -2.15 -8.87 21.84
C PHE A 60 -0.71 -9.35 21.94
N GLN A 61 0.09 -9.01 20.95
CA GLN A 61 1.47 -9.49 20.84
C GLN A 61 2.38 -8.61 21.68
N LEU A 62 2.80 -9.08 22.86
CA LEU A 62 3.72 -8.31 23.72
C LEU A 62 5.20 -8.53 23.37
N LYS A 63 5.49 -9.49 22.50
CA LYS A 63 6.82 -9.81 21.98
C LYS A 63 6.78 -9.96 20.47
N HIS A 64 7.94 -9.82 19.84
CA HIS A 64 8.10 -10.20 18.44
C HIS A 64 7.79 -11.69 18.28
N GLU A 65 7.00 -12.03 17.27
CA GLU A 65 6.69 -13.42 16.95
C GLU A 65 6.94 -13.69 15.47
N GLU A 66 7.61 -14.80 15.20
CA GLU A 66 7.86 -15.27 13.86
C GLU A 66 6.71 -16.18 13.43
N TYR A 67 5.93 -15.70 12.46
CA TYR A 67 4.82 -16.45 11.86
C TYR A 67 5.21 -17.05 10.51
N GLY A 68 6.22 -16.48 9.85
CA GLY A 68 6.57 -16.76 8.47
C GLY A 68 5.90 -15.80 7.49
N LYS A 69 6.55 -15.59 6.34
CA LYS A 69 6.17 -14.60 5.32
C LYS A 69 4.78 -14.84 4.71
N ASP A 70 4.39 -16.11 4.66
CA ASP A 70 3.19 -16.56 3.97
C ASP A 70 2.02 -16.85 4.93
N HIS A 71 2.19 -16.61 6.24
CA HIS A 71 1.19 -16.97 7.25
C HIS A 71 -0.08 -16.13 7.16
N PHE A 72 0.06 -14.82 6.99
CA PHE A 72 -1.08 -13.89 6.95
C PHE A 72 -1.56 -13.69 5.52
N GLU A 73 -2.82 -14.00 5.23
CA GLU A 73 -3.44 -13.70 3.93
C GLU A 73 -3.89 -12.24 3.80
N ALA A 74 -4.15 -11.57 4.92
CA ALA A 74 -4.60 -10.19 4.96
C ALA A 74 -4.23 -9.51 6.28
N ALA A 75 -4.29 -8.18 6.29
CA ALA A 75 -4.17 -7.33 7.47
C ALA A 75 -5.34 -6.34 7.52
N LEU A 76 -5.79 -6.01 8.74
CA LEU A 76 -6.76 -4.96 9.01
C LEU A 76 -6.03 -3.75 9.62
N LEU A 77 -6.04 -2.63 8.90
CA LEU A 77 -5.50 -1.37 9.39
C LEU A 77 -6.63 -0.57 9.98
N ASN A 78 -6.57 -0.26 11.28
CA ASN A 78 -7.63 0.41 12.00
C ASN A 78 -7.15 1.79 12.45
N SER A 79 -7.82 2.85 11.99
CA SER A 79 -7.46 4.22 12.30
C SER A 79 -8.68 5.03 12.73
N LYS A 80 -8.44 5.95 13.66
CA LYS A 80 -9.45 6.85 14.22
C LYS A 80 -8.82 8.22 14.41
N GLY A 81 -9.61 9.27 14.26
CA GLY A 81 -9.19 10.66 14.39
C GLY A 81 -10.27 11.55 15.00
N PHE A 82 -9.89 12.79 15.31
CA PHE A 82 -10.81 13.79 15.82
C PHE A 82 -11.96 14.08 14.84
N GLY A 83 -13.08 14.58 15.36
CA GLY A 83 -14.26 14.94 14.56
C GLY A 83 -15.07 13.75 14.05
N GLY A 84 -14.93 12.58 14.66
CA GLY A 84 -15.69 11.39 14.26
C GLY A 84 -15.15 10.66 13.03
N ASN A 85 -13.89 10.94 12.63
CA ASN A 85 -13.25 10.28 11.51
C ASN A 85 -12.77 8.88 11.89
N ASN A 86 -13.27 7.86 11.20
CA ASN A 86 -12.92 6.46 11.44
C ASN A 86 -12.71 5.74 10.10
N ALA A 87 -11.67 4.93 10.01
CA ALA A 87 -11.39 4.15 8.81
C ALA A 87 -10.80 2.79 9.17
N THR A 88 -11.26 1.76 8.46
CA THR A 88 -10.65 0.44 8.46
C THR A 88 -10.32 0.06 7.02
N ALA A 89 -9.06 -0.27 6.75
CA ALA A 89 -8.62 -0.77 5.46
C ALA A 89 -8.29 -2.25 5.54
N VAL A 90 -8.64 -2.99 4.50
CA VAL A 90 -8.22 -4.38 4.29
C VAL A 90 -7.05 -4.37 3.32
N LEU A 91 -5.95 -4.99 3.71
CA LEU A 91 -4.79 -5.19 2.85
C LEU A 91 -4.59 -6.67 2.61
N LEU A 92 -4.57 -7.10 1.35
CA LEU A 92 -4.32 -8.49 0.98
C LEU A 92 -2.81 -8.71 0.83
N SER A 93 -2.33 -9.89 1.24
CA SER A 93 -0.93 -10.24 1.11
C SER A 93 -0.50 -10.33 -0.37
N PRO A 94 0.81 -10.18 -0.67
CA PRO A 94 1.32 -10.35 -2.03
C PRO A 94 0.92 -11.71 -2.63
N ASN A 95 0.96 -12.79 -1.84
CA ASN A 95 0.55 -14.11 -2.28
C ASN A 95 -0.94 -14.19 -2.59
N ARG A 96 -1.78 -13.57 -1.75
CA ARG A 96 -3.22 -13.55 -1.98
C ARG A 96 -3.56 -12.75 -3.24
N ALA A 97 -2.97 -11.58 -3.42
CA ALA A 97 -3.11 -10.78 -4.64
C ALA A 97 -2.68 -11.57 -5.88
N MET A 98 -1.52 -12.24 -5.82
CA MET A 98 -1.03 -13.08 -6.92
C MET A 98 -1.97 -14.27 -7.22
N SER A 99 -2.57 -14.88 -6.20
CA SER A 99 -3.57 -15.93 -6.39
C SER A 99 -4.82 -15.44 -7.11
N MET A 100 -5.22 -14.19 -6.90
CA MET A 100 -6.34 -13.57 -7.60
C MET A 100 -5.98 -13.27 -9.05
N LEU A 101 -4.76 -12.78 -9.31
CA LEU A 101 -4.27 -12.54 -10.66
C LEU A 101 -4.19 -13.84 -11.48
N ARG A 102 -3.74 -14.95 -10.88
CA ARG A 102 -3.77 -16.30 -11.50
C ARG A 102 -5.15 -16.79 -11.91
N LYS A 103 -6.22 -16.28 -11.30
CA LYS A 103 -7.59 -16.60 -11.73
C LYS A 103 -8.06 -15.74 -12.89
N ARG A 104 -7.48 -14.56 -13.07
CA ARG A 104 -7.92 -13.54 -14.04
C ARG A 104 -7.15 -13.61 -15.35
N TYR A 105 -5.87 -13.97 -15.30
CA TYR A 105 -4.96 -13.95 -16.43
C TYR A 105 -4.44 -15.35 -16.75
N SER A 106 -4.07 -15.58 -18.01
CA SER A 106 -3.48 -16.86 -18.43
C SER A 106 -2.05 -17.03 -17.89
N ASP A 107 -1.57 -18.27 -17.89
CA ASP A 107 -0.21 -18.59 -17.44
C ASP A 107 0.84 -17.88 -18.32
N GLU A 108 0.60 -17.75 -19.63
CA GLU A 108 1.50 -17.04 -20.55
C GLU A 108 1.55 -15.54 -20.26
N GLN A 109 0.41 -14.93 -19.94
CA GLN A 109 0.35 -13.51 -19.57
C GLN A 109 1.09 -13.26 -18.25
N LEU A 110 0.95 -14.16 -17.28
CA LEU A 110 1.66 -14.07 -16.01
C LEU A 110 3.16 -14.34 -16.15
N ALA A 111 3.57 -15.29 -16.98
CA ALA A 111 4.98 -15.51 -17.30
C ALA A 111 5.61 -14.27 -17.94
N THR A 112 4.89 -13.64 -18.89
CA THR A 112 5.33 -12.38 -19.51
C THR A 112 5.45 -11.25 -18.49
N TYR A 113 4.49 -11.14 -17.57
CA TYR A 113 4.56 -10.18 -16.46
C TYR A 113 5.78 -10.45 -15.57
N GLN A 114 6.01 -11.70 -15.17
CA GLN A 114 7.14 -12.08 -14.31
C GLN A 114 8.48 -11.76 -14.96
N ASP A 115 8.63 -12.03 -16.25
CA ASP A 115 9.83 -11.69 -17.00
C ASP A 115 10.07 -10.18 -17.04
N LYS A 116 9.04 -9.38 -17.30
CA LYS A 116 9.13 -7.91 -17.23
C LYS A 116 9.47 -7.41 -15.83
N ASN A 117 8.91 -8.06 -14.80
CA ASN A 117 9.10 -7.65 -13.41
C ASN A 117 10.52 -7.91 -12.89
N LYS A 118 11.31 -8.80 -13.51
CA LYS A 118 12.73 -9.02 -13.15
C LYS A 118 13.53 -7.73 -13.24
N ALA A 119 13.44 -7.01 -14.36
CA ALA A 119 14.13 -5.74 -14.55
C ALA A 119 13.68 -4.66 -13.55
N VAL A 120 12.39 -4.66 -13.19
CA VAL A 120 11.85 -3.74 -12.17
C VAL A 120 12.43 -4.06 -10.78
N GLN A 121 12.51 -5.33 -10.42
CA GLN A 121 13.10 -5.76 -9.14
C GLN A 121 14.59 -5.44 -9.06
N GLU A 122 15.34 -5.67 -10.14
CA GLU A 122 16.75 -5.31 -10.24
C GLU A 122 16.96 -3.80 -10.08
N ALA A 123 16.15 -2.98 -10.78
CA ALA A 123 16.20 -1.53 -10.67
C ALA A 123 15.83 -1.03 -9.26
N ALA A 124 14.78 -1.59 -8.65
CA ALA A 124 14.39 -1.25 -7.28
C ALA A 124 15.47 -1.58 -6.25
N GLN A 125 16.13 -2.74 -6.41
CA GLN A 125 17.25 -3.13 -5.55
C GLN A 125 18.47 -2.22 -5.76
N ALA A 126 18.81 -1.90 -7.01
CA ALA A 126 19.90 -0.98 -7.32
C ALA A 126 19.65 0.40 -6.72
N TYR A 127 18.42 0.93 -6.85
CA TYR A 127 17.99 2.18 -6.22
C TYR A 127 18.14 2.13 -4.69
N ASN A 128 17.63 1.07 -4.04
CA ASN A 128 17.74 0.90 -2.60
C ASN A 128 19.20 0.90 -2.12
N GLN A 129 20.08 0.20 -2.84
CA GLN A 129 21.51 0.18 -2.53
C GLN A 129 22.18 1.55 -2.72
N ALA A 130 21.79 2.30 -3.76
CA ALA A 130 22.28 3.66 -3.98
C ALA A 130 21.80 4.63 -2.89
N MET A 131 20.54 4.52 -2.44
CA MET A 131 20.01 5.28 -1.30
C MET A 131 20.79 4.99 -0.01
N ILE A 132 21.10 3.73 0.29
CA ILE A 132 21.91 3.35 1.45
C ILE A 132 23.31 3.97 1.40
N ARG A 133 23.89 4.10 0.19
CA ARG A 133 25.19 4.73 -0.02
C ARG A 133 25.12 6.26 -0.10
N GLY A 134 23.94 6.86 -0.08
CA GLY A 134 23.74 8.31 -0.22
C GLY A 134 24.06 8.84 -1.63
N GLU A 135 23.94 8.00 -2.66
CA GLU A 135 24.29 8.34 -4.04
C GLU A 135 23.12 8.98 -4.83
N ILE A 136 21.93 9.00 -4.24
CA ILE A 136 20.71 9.48 -4.88
C ILE A 136 20.25 10.74 -4.17
N GLU A 137 20.08 11.80 -4.94
CA GLU A 137 19.57 13.09 -4.48
C GLU A 137 18.03 13.16 -4.61
N PRO A 138 17.33 13.89 -3.72
CA PRO A 138 15.91 14.15 -3.85
C PRO A 138 15.57 14.84 -5.18
N ILE A 139 14.49 14.39 -5.82
CA ILE A 139 13.98 15.05 -7.04
C ILE A 139 13.20 16.29 -6.62
N TYR A 140 13.79 17.48 -6.81
CA TYR A 140 13.13 18.76 -6.65
C TYR A 140 13.13 19.53 -7.97
N ARG A 141 11.96 19.68 -8.58
CA ARG A 141 11.77 20.20 -9.93
C ARG A 141 10.91 21.47 -9.93
N PHE A 142 11.41 22.54 -9.32
CA PHE A 142 10.72 23.84 -9.32
C PHE A 142 10.75 24.46 -10.72
N GLY A 143 9.57 24.83 -11.24
CA GLY A 143 9.45 25.47 -12.55
C GLY A 143 9.88 24.60 -13.74
N PHE A 144 10.03 23.28 -13.55
CA PHE A 144 10.43 22.36 -14.61
C PHE A 144 9.22 21.90 -15.41
N ASN A 145 9.29 21.99 -16.75
CA ASN A 145 8.21 21.61 -17.66
C ASN A 145 6.85 22.22 -17.31
N VAL A 146 6.85 23.50 -16.88
CA VAL A 146 5.60 24.25 -16.71
C VAL A 146 5.03 24.49 -18.10
N LEU A 147 3.81 24.01 -18.34
CA LEU A 147 3.08 24.18 -19.59
C LEU A 147 2.12 25.37 -19.48
N GLY A 148 2.17 26.26 -20.46
CA GLY A 148 1.14 27.27 -20.75
C GLY A 148 -0.07 26.65 -21.45
N GLY A 149 -1.22 27.35 -21.40
CA GLY A 149 -2.45 26.87 -22.04
C GLY A 149 -2.35 26.85 -23.57
N GLU A 150 -1.58 27.78 -24.13
CA GLU A 150 -1.26 27.91 -25.55
C GLU A 150 -0.41 26.75 -26.09
N GLU A 151 0.24 25.98 -25.22
CA GLU A 151 1.03 24.81 -25.59
C GLU A 151 0.18 23.54 -25.70
N LEU A 152 -1.08 23.59 -25.27
CA LEU A 152 -2.00 22.47 -25.34
C LEU A 152 -2.71 22.45 -26.69
N ASP A 153 -2.74 21.29 -27.35
CA ASP A 153 -3.64 21.06 -28.47
C ASP A 153 -4.95 20.48 -27.94
N ILE A 154 -6.01 21.29 -28.01
CA ILE A 154 -7.33 21.01 -27.45
C ILE A 154 -8.33 20.92 -28.59
N THR A 155 -9.06 19.80 -28.63
CA THR A 155 -10.21 19.61 -29.52
C THR A 155 -11.45 19.21 -28.71
N ASP A 156 -12.57 19.05 -29.42
CA ASP A 156 -13.81 18.47 -28.88
C ASP A 156 -13.68 17.00 -28.46
N LYS A 157 -12.58 16.34 -28.83
CA LYS A 157 -12.37 14.90 -28.63
C LYS A 157 -11.22 14.56 -27.70
N LYS A 158 -10.22 15.44 -27.57
CA LYS A 158 -9.02 15.14 -26.80
C LYS A 158 -8.26 16.39 -26.38
N ILE A 159 -7.38 16.22 -25.40
CA ILE A 159 -6.37 17.20 -25.00
C ILE A 159 -4.99 16.55 -25.12
N GLN A 160 -4.11 17.12 -25.92
CA GLN A 160 -2.74 16.66 -26.11
C GLN A 160 -1.77 17.58 -25.37
N LEU A 161 -1.00 17.01 -24.44
CA LEU A 161 0.04 17.71 -23.69
C LEU A 161 1.40 17.48 -24.36
N PRO A 162 2.22 18.52 -24.56
CA PRO A 162 3.60 18.35 -25.00
C PRO A 162 4.40 17.45 -24.06
N GLY A 163 5.18 16.52 -24.62
CA GLY A 163 5.99 15.57 -23.85
C GLY A 163 5.24 14.34 -23.34
N TYR A 164 3.92 14.25 -23.49
CA TYR A 164 3.12 13.08 -23.13
C TYR A 164 2.67 12.34 -24.39
N GLN A 165 2.92 11.03 -24.44
CA GLN A 165 2.57 10.22 -25.62
C GLN A 165 1.07 9.95 -25.73
N MET A 166 0.38 9.84 -24.58
CA MET A 166 -1.05 9.54 -24.53
C MET A 166 -1.82 10.84 -24.31
N PRO A 167 -2.75 11.22 -25.22
CA PRO A 167 -3.65 12.34 -24.97
C PRO A 167 -4.67 11.99 -23.88
N VAL A 168 -5.27 13.00 -23.27
CA VAL A 168 -6.50 12.85 -22.49
C VAL A 168 -7.65 12.70 -23.48
N ASP A 169 -8.32 11.55 -23.49
CA ASP A 169 -9.50 11.32 -24.33
C ASP A 169 -10.74 11.93 -23.66
N LEU A 170 -11.52 12.69 -24.43
CA LEU A 170 -12.78 13.29 -23.97
C LEU A 170 -14.00 12.47 -24.42
N ASN A 171 -13.82 11.45 -25.27
CA ASN A 171 -14.87 10.49 -25.62
C ASN A 171 -15.02 9.48 -24.48
N VAL A 172 -15.67 9.92 -23.42
CA VAL A 172 -16.01 9.06 -22.28
C VAL A 172 -17.39 8.43 -22.50
N GLU A 173 -17.56 7.21 -22.00
CA GLU A 173 -18.88 6.58 -21.92
C GLU A 173 -19.77 7.43 -21.00
N ASN A 174 -20.95 7.78 -21.48
CA ASN A 174 -21.89 8.59 -20.72
C ASN A 174 -22.79 7.64 -19.91
N GLU A 175 -22.64 7.68 -18.59
CA GLU A 175 -23.42 6.87 -17.65
C GLU A 175 -24.94 7.14 -17.70
N PHE A 176 -25.36 8.17 -18.44
CA PHE A 176 -26.75 8.58 -18.64
C PHE A 176 -27.21 8.44 -20.10
N ASP A 177 -26.54 7.63 -20.92
CA ASP A 177 -26.95 7.39 -22.32
C ASP A 177 -28.37 6.80 -22.41
N ASP A 178 -28.87 6.18 -21.35
CA ASP A 178 -30.26 5.73 -21.23
C ASP A 178 -31.27 6.86 -21.02
N LEU A 179 -30.82 8.08 -20.71
CA LEU A 179 -31.65 9.25 -20.42
C LEU A 179 -31.67 10.31 -21.52
N VAL A 180 -30.95 10.13 -22.64
CA VAL A 180 -30.81 11.12 -23.74
C VAL A 180 -31.34 10.62 -25.08
#